data_AF-A0A7C4PNQ0-F1
#
_entry.id   AF-A0A7C4PNQ0-F1
#
_cell.length_a   1.000
_cell.length_b   1.000
_cell.length_c   1.000
_cell.angle_alpha   90.00
_cell.angle_beta   90.00
_cell.angle_gamma   90.00
#
_symmetry.space_group_name_H-M   'P 1'
#
loop_
_entity.id
_entity.type
_entity.pdbx_description
1 polymer ?
#
loop_
_entity_poly.entity_id
_entity_poly.type
_entity_poly.pdbx_seq_one_letter_code
_entity_poly.pdbx_strand_id
1 'polypeptide(L)'
;MPRANQAKRQVIIGDGAKWIWNIAEEQFPHAIQIIDLYHAKGTISNAAKAIFGQENEFGKQWAKTCRDQLEAGELESIIGKLQAFTKTSKEARQCIEYLINNKNRLNYPHFRKLGLSTSSGIVESGCRHVIGARVKRSGMHWTVRGANAIIALRCFKLSGRFDSFMDSRKPALKTG
;
A
#
# COMPACT_ATOMS: atom_id res chain seq x y z
N MET A 1 -23.03 -8.58 -11.35
CA MET A 1 -21.83 -8.46 -10.49
C MET A 1 -22.07 -7.37 -9.47
N PRO A 2 -21.82 -7.58 -8.17
CA PRO A 2 -22.10 -6.58 -7.16
C PRO A 2 -21.15 -5.39 -7.33
N ARG A 3 -21.64 -4.16 -7.19
CA ARG A 3 -20.79 -2.95 -7.13
C ARG A 3 -19.74 -3.14 -6.02
N ALA A 4 -18.62 -2.43 -6.06
CA ALA A 4 -17.65 -2.47 -4.95
C ALA A 4 -18.30 -2.18 -3.58
N ASN A 5 -19.41 -1.42 -3.56
CA ASN A 5 -20.25 -1.16 -2.36
C ASN A 5 -21.21 -2.30 -1.95
N GLN A 6 -21.21 -3.44 -2.65
CA GLN A 6 -22.04 -4.62 -2.38
C GLN A 6 -21.21 -5.85 -1.99
N ALA A 7 -19.88 -5.72 -1.89
CA ALA A 7 -19.03 -6.76 -1.31
C ALA A 7 -19.26 -6.86 0.20
N LYS A 8 -19.46 -8.07 0.74
CA LYS A 8 -19.68 -8.31 2.18
C LYS A 8 -18.52 -7.83 3.07
N ARG A 9 -17.32 -7.63 2.50
CA ARG A 9 -16.14 -7.11 3.19
C ARG A 9 -15.27 -6.35 2.19
N GLN A 10 -14.98 -5.09 2.48
CA GLN A 10 -14.12 -4.22 1.65
C GLN A 10 -12.77 -4.08 2.34
N VAL A 11 -11.68 -4.16 1.56
CA VAL A 11 -10.31 -4.01 2.07
C VAL A 11 -9.55 -3.07 1.15
N ILE A 12 -8.84 -2.11 1.73
CA ILE A 12 -7.98 -1.17 1.02
C ILE A 12 -6.56 -1.38 1.53
N ILE A 13 -5.64 -1.68 0.62
CA ILE A 13 -4.20 -1.80 0.92
C ILE A 13 -3.51 -0.57 0.32
N GLY A 14 -2.75 0.16 1.13
CA GLY A 14 -2.07 1.39 0.73
C GLY A 14 -0.69 1.54 1.34
N ASP A 15 0.12 2.47 0.82
CA ASP A 15 1.50 2.69 1.27
C ASP A 15 1.62 3.53 2.56
N GLY A 16 0.53 4.18 2.97
CA GLY A 16 0.48 5.06 4.14
C GLY A 16 0.36 6.54 3.82
N ALA A 17 0.31 6.93 2.55
CA ALA A 17 0.08 8.32 2.17
C ALA A 17 -1.31 8.80 2.60
N LYS A 18 -1.38 9.95 3.29
CA LYS A 18 -2.62 10.50 3.86
C LYS A 18 -3.78 10.58 2.87
N TRP A 19 -3.50 10.97 1.63
CA TRP A 19 -4.52 11.11 0.58
C TRP A 19 -5.21 9.77 0.24
N ILE A 20 -4.53 8.63 0.40
CA ILE A 20 -5.15 7.30 0.19
C ILE A 20 -6.22 7.06 1.26
N TRP A 21 -5.93 7.43 2.51
CA TRP A 21 -6.84 7.24 3.63
C TRP A 21 -8.03 8.18 3.57
N ASN A 22 -7.84 9.42 3.14
CA ASN A 22 -8.94 10.34 2.90
C ASN A 22 -9.92 9.78 1.86
N ILE A 23 -9.41 9.28 0.73
CA ILE A 23 -10.25 8.64 -0.31
C ILE A 23 -10.90 7.37 0.22
N ALA A 24 -10.19 6.56 1.00
CA ALA A 24 -10.73 5.34 1.61
C ALA A 24 -11.90 5.66 2.54
N GLU A 25 -11.77 6.68 3.38
CA GLU A 25 -12.79 7.11 4.32
C GLU A 25 -14.00 7.72 3.59
N GLU A 26 -13.78 8.55 2.57
CA GLU A 26 -14.84 9.18 1.80
C GLU A 26 -15.64 8.18 0.95
N GLN A 27 -14.96 7.26 0.27
CA GLN A 27 -15.58 6.39 -0.74
C GLN A 27 -15.96 5.01 -0.18
N PHE A 28 -15.30 4.58 0.88
CA PHE A 28 -15.42 3.24 1.47
C PHE A 28 -15.34 3.29 3.01
N PRO A 29 -16.26 3.97 3.69
CA PRO A 29 -16.18 4.26 5.13
C PRO A 29 -16.14 2.99 6.02
N HIS A 30 -16.54 1.84 5.49
CA HIS A 30 -16.52 0.55 6.20
C HIS A 30 -15.40 -0.39 5.74
N ALA A 31 -14.47 0.08 4.90
CA ALA A 31 -13.36 -0.75 4.45
C ALA A 31 -12.33 -0.96 5.56
N ILE A 32 -11.82 -2.18 5.64
CA ILE A 32 -10.64 -2.50 6.44
C ILE A 32 -9.43 -1.90 5.72
N GLN A 33 -8.75 -0.98 6.39
CA GLN A 33 -7.56 -0.32 5.85
C GLN A 33 -6.30 -1.03 6.35
N ILE A 34 -5.44 -1.44 5.42
CA ILE A 34 -4.21 -2.18 5.70
C ILE A 34 -3.04 -1.41 5.08
N ILE A 35 -1.98 -1.17 5.85
CA ILE A 35 -0.72 -0.72 5.29
C ILE A 35 -0.04 -1.90 4.60
N ASP A 36 0.43 -1.68 3.38
CA ASP A 36 1.23 -2.68 2.68
C ASP A 36 2.49 -3.04 3.48
N LEU A 37 2.62 -4.33 3.78
CA LEU A 37 3.76 -4.87 4.51
C LEU A 37 5.10 -4.56 3.85
N TYR A 38 5.18 -4.49 2.51
CA TYR A 38 6.41 -4.10 1.81
C TYR A 38 6.82 -2.67 2.17
N HIS A 39 5.88 -1.73 2.15
CA HIS A 39 6.16 -0.32 2.47
C HIS A 39 6.52 -0.15 3.94
N ALA A 40 5.79 -0.80 4.86
CA ALA A 40 6.12 -0.74 6.28
C ALA A 40 7.51 -1.31 6.58
N LYS A 41 7.88 -2.45 5.98
CA LYS A 41 9.23 -3.01 6.07
C LYS A 41 10.29 -2.08 5.47
N GLY A 42 9.95 -1.37 4.39
CA GLY A 42 10.81 -0.37 3.76
C GLY A 42 11.15 0.78 4.70
N THR A 43 10.16 1.33 5.40
CA THR A 43 10.35 2.38 6.41
C THR A 43 11.32 1.95 7.52
N ILE A 44 11.17 0.74 8.05
CA ILE A 44 12.09 0.16 9.05
C ILE A 44 13.50 0.02 8.47
N SER A 45 13.61 -0.45 7.22
CA SER A 45 14.91 -0.67 6.57
C SER A 45 15.65 0.65 6.32
N ASN A 46 14.92 1.71 5.95
CA ASN A 46 15.49 3.05 5.76
C ASN A 46 15.98 3.64 7.09
N ALA A 47 15.21 3.49 8.17
CA ALA A 47 15.64 3.92 9.50
C ALA A 47 16.92 3.18 9.92
N ALA A 48 16.99 1.85 9.75
CA ALA A 48 18.17 1.07 10.08
C ALA A 48 19.42 1.53 9.31
N LYS A 49 19.30 1.77 8.00
CA LYS A 49 20.40 2.27 7.17
C LYS A 49 20.88 3.65 7.63
N ALA A 50 19.98 4.53 8.03
CA ALA A 50 20.33 5.85 8.53
C ALA A 50 21.01 5.80 9.91
N ILE A 51 20.62 4.85 10.77
CA ILE A 51 21.18 4.70 12.12
C ILE A 51 22.56 4.04 12.09
N PHE A 52 22.72 2.96 11.32
CA PHE A 52 23.90 2.09 11.38
C PHE A 52 24.82 2.18 10.15
N GLY A 53 24.36 2.83 9.07
CA GLY A 53 25.02 2.82 7.77
C GLY A 53 24.50 1.72 6.84
N GLN A 54 24.57 1.97 5.53
CA GLN A 54 23.93 1.12 4.52
C GLN A 54 24.52 -0.31 4.45
N GLU A 55 25.84 -0.44 4.58
CA GLU A 55 26.56 -1.72 4.47
C GLU A 55 26.84 -2.38 5.82
N ASN A 56 26.26 -1.87 6.90
CA ASN A 56 26.50 -2.39 8.25
C ASN A 56 25.69 -3.68 8.49
N GLU A 57 26.37 -4.80 8.75
CA GLU A 57 25.74 -6.10 8.98
C GLU A 57 24.88 -6.14 10.25
N PHE A 58 25.30 -5.47 11.33
CA PHE A 58 24.48 -5.34 12.53
C PHE A 58 23.17 -4.58 12.22
N GLY A 59 23.25 -3.50 11.44
CA GLY A 59 22.08 -2.76 10.97
C GLY A 59 21.12 -3.61 10.13
N LYS A 60 21.64 -4.47 9.25
CA LYS A 60 20.83 -5.41 8.45
C LYS A 60 20.12 -6.44 9.34
N GLN A 61 20.81 -7.01 10.33
CA GLN A 61 20.22 -7.97 11.28
C GLN A 61 19.19 -7.30 12.21
N TRP A 62 19.48 -6.09 12.68
CA TRP A 62 18.56 -5.27 13.46
C TRP A 62 17.29 -4.97 12.67
N ALA A 63 17.43 -4.58 11.40
CA ALA A 63 16.29 -4.32 10.50
C ALA A 63 15.48 -5.58 10.25
N LYS A 64 16.12 -6.74 10.06
CA LYS A 64 15.45 -8.04 9.94
C LYS A 64 14.60 -8.32 11.18
N THR A 65 15.20 -8.23 12.36
CA THR A 65 14.49 -8.44 13.64
C THR A 65 13.28 -7.53 13.77
N CYS A 66 13.41 -6.24 13.49
CA CYS A 66 12.29 -5.30 13.58
C CYS A 66 11.19 -5.60 12.55
N ARG A 67 11.54 -6.10 11.35
CA ARG A 67 10.55 -6.53 10.34
C ARG A 67 9.82 -7.80 10.76
N ASP A 68 10.51 -8.74 11.40
CA ASP A 68 9.88 -9.96 11.93
C ASP A 68 8.91 -9.61 13.07
N GLN A 69 9.31 -8.70 13.96
CA GLN A 69 8.44 -8.13 15.01
C GLN A 69 7.22 -7.40 14.45
N LEU A 70 7.39 -6.66 13.34
CA LEU A 70 6.29 -5.99 12.67
C LEU A 70 5.24 -7.00 12.22
N GLU A 71 5.67 -8.10 11.61
CA GLU A 71 4.77 -9.18 11.17
C GLU A 71 4.08 -9.89 12.34
N ALA A 72 4.74 -9.97 13.49
CA ALA A 72 4.18 -10.48 14.74
C ALA A 72 3.24 -9.48 15.44
N GLY A 73 3.15 -8.23 14.96
CA GLY A 73 2.33 -7.17 15.57
C GLY A 73 2.96 -6.51 16.79
N GLU A 74 4.26 -6.71 17.02
CA GLU A 74 4.99 -6.18 18.18
C GLU A 74 5.47 -4.74 17.96
N LEU A 75 4.54 -3.83 17.65
CA LEU A 75 4.87 -2.43 17.31
C LEU A 75 5.62 -1.71 18.44
N GLU A 76 5.25 -1.95 19.69
CA GLU A 76 5.87 -1.26 20.83
C GLU A 76 7.32 -1.67 21.05
N SER A 77 7.67 -2.93 20.75
CA SER A 77 9.05 -3.41 20.76
C SER A 77 9.91 -2.67 19.73
N ILE A 78 9.36 -2.40 18.54
CA ILE A 78 10.07 -1.68 17.47
C ILE A 78 10.23 -0.21 17.86
N ILE A 79 9.17 0.42 18.35
CA ILE A 79 9.18 1.82 18.79
C ILE A 79 10.21 2.01 19.91
N GLY A 80 10.25 1.12 20.91
CA GLY A 80 11.23 1.16 22.00
C GLY A 80 12.68 1.10 21.49
N LYS A 81 12.97 0.26 20.49
CA LYS A 81 14.31 0.21 19.87
C LYS A 81 14.65 1.49 19.12
N LEU A 82 13.69 2.07 18.38
CA LEU A 82 13.89 3.30 17.62
C LEU A 82 14.06 4.53 18.51
N GLN A 83 13.45 4.55 19.70
CA GLN A 83 13.51 5.68 20.64
C GLN A 83 14.95 6.09 20.98
N ALA A 84 15.85 5.11 21.14
CA ALA A 84 17.27 5.32 21.42
C ALA A 84 17.98 6.20 20.36
N PHE A 85 17.46 6.25 19.14
CA PHE A 85 18.08 6.94 18.01
C PHE A 85 17.34 8.22 17.58
N THR A 86 16.27 8.60 18.29
CA THR A 86 15.44 9.76 17.91
C THR A 86 16.18 11.10 17.95
N LYS A 87 17.18 11.24 18.83
CA LYS A 87 18.00 12.45 18.94
C LYS A 87 19.01 12.57 17.79
N THR A 88 19.44 11.45 17.21
CA THR A 88 20.55 11.38 16.25
C THR A 88 20.09 11.10 14.81
N SER A 89 18.93 10.47 14.62
CA SER A 89 18.37 10.16 13.29
C SER A 89 16.98 10.76 13.13
N LYS A 90 16.81 11.49 12.02
CA LYS A 90 15.50 11.99 11.59
C LYS A 90 14.61 10.83 11.10
N GLU A 91 15.21 9.86 10.44
CA GLU A 91 14.55 8.67 9.88
C GLU A 91 13.99 7.79 11.02
N ALA A 92 14.68 7.70 12.16
CA ALA A 92 14.16 7.04 13.34
C ALA A 92 12.87 7.71 13.85
N ARG A 93 12.84 9.05 13.94
CA ARG A 93 11.65 9.82 14.33
C ARG A 93 10.50 9.65 13.35
N GLN A 94 10.78 9.75 12.05
CA GLN A 94 9.78 9.57 11.00
C GLN A 94 9.23 8.14 10.97
N CYS A 95 10.07 7.14 11.23
CA CYS A 95 9.64 5.76 11.34
C CYS A 95 8.69 5.55 12.52
N ILE A 96 9.02 6.08 13.70
CA ILE A 96 8.13 6.03 14.87
C ILE A 96 6.80 6.73 14.56
N GLU A 97 6.82 7.93 14.01
CA GLU A 97 5.63 8.68 13.64
C GLU A 97 4.76 7.88 12.65
N TYR A 98 5.38 7.26 11.64
CA TYR A 98 4.69 6.39 10.67
C TYR A 98 4.02 5.20 11.34
N LEU A 99 4.70 4.51 12.26
CA LEU A 99 4.16 3.35 12.97
C LEU A 99 3.00 3.73 13.89
N ILE A 100 3.12 4.84 14.63
CA ILE A 100 2.08 5.34 15.52
C ILE A 100 0.84 5.76 14.73
N ASN A 101 1.02 6.59 13.70
CA ASN A 101 -0.09 7.11 12.88
C ASN A 101 -0.85 6.00 12.15
N ASN A 102 -0.22 4.84 11.94
CA ASN A 102 -0.81 3.71 11.24
C ASN A 102 -1.01 2.47 12.12
N LYS A 103 -0.95 2.59 13.45
CA LYS A 103 -1.04 1.44 14.39
C LYS A 103 -2.21 0.49 14.08
N ASN A 104 -3.40 1.04 13.84
CA ASN A 104 -4.59 0.25 13.51
C ASN A 104 -4.48 -0.47 12.15
N ARG A 105 -3.78 0.14 11.20
CA ARG A 105 -3.57 -0.37 9.83
C ARG A 105 -2.38 -1.32 9.72
N LEU A 106 -1.62 -1.52 10.80
CA LEU A 106 -0.43 -2.37 10.88
C LEU A 106 -0.68 -3.68 11.67
N ASN A 107 -1.93 -4.00 12.00
CA ASN A 107 -2.28 -5.20 12.76
C ASN A 107 -2.29 -6.47 11.88
N TYR A 108 -1.11 -6.86 11.39
CA TYR A 108 -0.95 -8.02 10.52
C TYR A 108 -1.43 -9.35 11.12
N PRO A 109 -1.22 -9.66 12.42
CA PRO A 109 -1.78 -10.86 13.02
C PRO A 109 -3.30 -10.92 12.92
N HIS A 110 -3.99 -9.80 13.18
CA HIS A 110 -5.44 -9.71 13.03
C HIS A 110 -5.89 -9.90 11.58
N PHE A 111 -5.24 -9.23 10.62
CA PHE A 111 -5.58 -9.36 9.20
C PHE A 111 -5.38 -10.79 8.68
N ARG A 112 -4.31 -11.46 9.11
CA ARG A 112 -4.05 -12.87 8.77
C ARG A 112 -5.10 -13.81 9.37
N LYS A 113 -5.52 -13.59 10.63
CA LYS A 113 -6.64 -14.35 11.24
C LYS A 113 -7.96 -14.16 10.47
N LEU A 114 -8.16 -13.00 9.87
CA LEU A 114 -9.31 -12.71 9.00
C LEU A 114 -9.16 -13.24 7.56
N GLY A 115 -8.05 -13.90 7.22
CA GLY A 115 -7.76 -14.41 5.88
C GLY A 115 -7.46 -13.33 4.84
N LEU A 116 -7.05 -12.13 5.28
CA LEU A 116 -6.81 -10.99 4.39
C LEU A 116 -5.38 -10.96 3.87
N SER A 117 -5.22 -10.54 2.62
CA SER A 117 -3.91 -10.21 2.04
C SER A 117 -3.32 -8.97 2.74
N THR A 118 -2.06 -9.05 3.14
CA THR A 118 -1.36 -7.97 3.87
C THR A 118 -0.30 -7.24 3.03
N SER A 119 -0.12 -7.64 1.78
CA SER A 119 0.79 -6.99 0.86
C SER A 119 0.22 -7.02 -0.54
N SER A 120 0.38 -5.92 -1.28
CA SER A 120 0.09 -5.85 -2.70
C SER A 120 0.97 -6.80 -3.50
N GLY A 121 2.12 -7.27 -2.98
CA GLY A 121 3.03 -8.19 -3.68
C GLY A 121 2.40 -9.51 -4.16
N ILE A 122 1.41 -10.04 -3.45
CA ILE A 122 0.67 -11.25 -3.87
C ILE A 122 -0.25 -10.93 -5.05
N VAL A 123 -0.87 -9.75 -5.04
CA VAL A 123 -1.70 -9.23 -6.13
C VAL A 123 -0.84 -8.79 -7.30
N GLU A 124 0.32 -8.18 -7.05
CA GLU A 124 1.32 -7.78 -8.05
C GLU A 124 1.99 -8.99 -8.68
N SER A 125 2.24 -10.10 -7.99
CA SER A 125 2.75 -11.32 -8.60
C SER A 125 1.78 -11.86 -9.67
N GLY A 126 0.48 -11.88 -9.35
CA GLY A 126 -0.58 -12.21 -10.30
C GLY A 126 -0.75 -11.16 -11.42
N CYS A 127 -0.71 -9.88 -11.08
CA CYS A 127 -0.77 -8.78 -12.04
C CYS A 127 0.51 -8.61 -12.85
N ARG A 128 1.69 -9.05 -12.41
CA ARG A 128 2.95 -8.91 -13.15
C ARG A 128 3.01 -9.93 -14.30
N HIS A 129 2.38 -11.10 -14.14
CA HIS A 129 2.15 -12.03 -15.24
C HIS A 129 1.10 -11.54 -16.26
N VAL A 130 0.11 -10.74 -15.85
CA VAL A 130 -1.01 -10.32 -16.73
C VAL A 130 -0.90 -8.87 -17.27
N ILE A 131 -0.30 -7.95 -16.51
CA ILE A 131 -0.15 -6.51 -16.81
C ILE A 131 1.28 -6.18 -17.26
N GLY A 132 2.30 -6.87 -16.70
CA GLY A 132 3.71 -6.67 -17.05
C GLY A 132 4.02 -6.93 -18.53
N ALA A 133 3.21 -7.76 -19.20
CA ALA A 133 3.37 -8.08 -20.61
C ALA A 133 3.15 -6.90 -21.58
N ARG A 134 2.53 -5.79 -21.17
CA ARG A 134 2.24 -4.66 -22.09
C ARG A 134 2.48 -3.25 -21.60
N VAL A 135 2.73 -3.00 -20.31
CA VAL A 135 3.10 -1.63 -19.85
C VAL A 135 4.61 -1.39 -19.94
N LYS A 136 5.42 -2.45 -19.98
CA LYS A 136 6.87 -2.38 -20.23
C LYS A 136 7.21 -2.80 -21.67
N ARG A 137 6.64 -2.14 -22.67
CA ARG A 137 7.25 -2.12 -24.02
C ARG A 137 8.11 -0.87 -24.12
N SER A 138 9.31 -1.03 -24.68
CA SER A 138 10.26 0.06 -24.92
C SER A 138 9.57 1.24 -25.63
N GLY A 139 9.80 2.46 -25.15
CA GLY A 139 9.35 3.70 -25.80
C GLY A 139 8.19 4.48 -25.14
N MET A 140 7.62 4.01 -24.02
CA MET A 140 6.49 4.72 -23.38
C MET A 140 6.94 5.77 -22.35
N HIS A 141 6.69 7.05 -22.64
CA HIS A 141 6.79 8.16 -21.68
C HIS A 141 5.38 8.56 -21.22
N TRP A 142 5.16 8.59 -19.90
CA TRP A 142 3.87 8.97 -19.33
C TRP A 142 4.01 10.16 -18.40
N THR A 143 3.10 11.12 -18.54
CA THR A 143 2.87 12.10 -17.48
C THR A 143 2.12 11.43 -16.32
N VAL A 144 2.23 11.97 -15.11
CA VAL A 144 1.57 11.43 -13.89
C VAL A 144 0.06 11.23 -14.09
N ARG A 145 -0.59 12.16 -14.82
CA ARG A 145 -2.01 12.06 -15.18
C ARG A 145 -2.29 10.90 -16.15
N GLY A 146 -1.40 10.65 -17.10
CA GLY A 146 -1.49 9.54 -18.04
C GLY A 146 -1.33 8.18 -17.36
N ALA A 147 -0.37 8.06 -16.42
CA ALA A 147 -0.18 6.85 -15.62
C ALA A 147 -1.43 6.53 -14.77
N ASN A 148 -1.99 7.53 -14.10
CA ASN A 148 -3.20 7.38 -13.29
C ASN A 148 -4.43 6.98 -14.12
N ALA A 149 -4.59 7.54 -15.32
CA ALA A 149 -5.69 7.19 -16.22
C ALA A 149 -5.59 5.73 -16.70
N ILE A 150 -4.38 5.24 -16.99
CA ILE A 150 -4.14 3.86 -17.42
C ILE A 150 -4.35 2.88 -16.26
N ILE A 151 -3.92 3.23 -15.04
CA ILE A 151 -4.18 2.44 -13.83
C ILE A 151 -5.69 2.34 -13.59
N ALA A 152 -6.41 3.46 -13.62
CA ALA A 152 -7.86 3.48 -13.46
C ALA A 152 -8.58 2.64 -14.53
N LEU A 153 -8.21 2.79 -15.81
CA LEU A 153 -8.78 2.01 -16.92
C LEU A 153 -8.56 0.50 -16.75
N ARG A 154 -7.42 0.11 -16.19
CA ARG A 154 -7.10 -1.30 -15.90
C ARG A 154 -7.88 -1.83 -14.72
N CYS A 155 -8.06 -1.04 -13.66
CA CYS A 155 -8.98 -1.38 -12.58
C CYS A 155 -10.41 -1.58 -13.10
N PHE A 156 -10.88 -0.76 -14.04
CA PHE A 156 -12.20 -0.93 -14.68
C PHE A 156 -12.28 -2.21 -15.52
N LYS A 157 -11.24 -2.53 -16.30
CA LYS A 157 -11.25 -3.74 -17.13
C LYS A 157 -11.17 -5.03 -16.33
N LEU A 158 -10.33 -5.07 -15.29
CA LEU A 158 -10.14 -6.27 -14.46
C LEU A 158 -11.30 -6.49 -13.49
N SER A 159 -12.05 -5.45 -13.15
CA SER A 159 -13.29 -5.56 -12.36
C SER A 159 -14.53 -5.95 -13.19
N GLY A 160 -14.39 -6.18 -14.50
CA GLY A 160 -15.52 -6.45 -15.40
C GLY A 160 -16.44 -5.24 -15.62
N ARG A 161 -15.93 -4.02 -15.38
CA ARG A 161 -16.67 -2.74 -15.44
C ARG A 161 -16.30 -1.90 -16.64
N PHE A 162 -15.61 -2.49 -17.63
CA PHE A 162 -15.14 -1.80 -18.83
C PHE A 162 -16.31 -1.22 -19.63
N ASP A 163 -17.40 -1.98 -19.78
CA ASP A 163 -18.54 -1.58 -20.57
C ASP A 163 -19.33 -0.44 -19.91
N SER A 164 -19.48 -0.46 -18.58
CA SER A 164 -20.12 0.62 -17.82
C SER A 164 -19.33 1.95 -17.85
N PHE A 165 -17.99 1.89 -17.94
CA PHE A 165 -17.14 3.08 -18.08
C PHE A 165 -17.22 3.67 -19.49
N MET A 166 -17.38 2.82 -20.52
CA MET A 166 -17.58 3.27 -21.90
C MET A 166 -18.97 3.86 -22.13
N ASP A 167 -20.01 3.29 -21.49
CA ASP A 167 -21.38 3.79 -21.60
C ASP A 167 -21.59 5.15 -20.93
N SER A 168 -20.90 5.44 -19.82
CA SER A 168 -20.95 6.77 -19.18
C SER A 168 -20.23 7.88 -19.96
N ARG A 169 -19.64 7.56 -21.12
CA ARG A 169 -18.97 8.51 -22.02
C ARG A 169 -19.64 8.62 -23.39
N LYS A 170 -20.75 7.93 -23.64
CA LYS A 170 -21.55 8.20 -24.84
C LYS A 170 -22.18 9.59 -24.67
N PRO A 171 -21.90 10.56 -25.56
CA PRO A 171 -22.61 11.84 -25.53
C PRO A 171 -24.09 11.57 -25.75
N ALA A 172 -24.95 12.25 -24.99
CA ALA A 172 -26.39 12.21 -25.22
C ALA A 172 -26.65 12.67 -26.67
N LEU A 173 -27.27 11.79 -27.46
CA LEU A 173 -27.82 12.18 -28.75
C LEU A 173 -28.86 13.26 -28.48
N LYS A 174 -28.58 14.49 -28.93
CA LYS A 174 -29.61 15.55 -28.99
C LYS A 174 -30.58 15.16 -30.10
N THR A 175 -31.79 14.75 -29.73
CA THR A 175 -32.96 14.79 -30.62
C THR A 175 -33.52 16.20 -30.60
N GLY A 176 -33.55 16.83 -31.78
CA GLY A 176 -34.11 18.15 -32.04
C GLY A 176 -33.92 18.47 -33.50
#